data_AF-A0A9E7C328-F1
#
_entry.id   AF-A0A9E7C328-F1
#
_cell.length_a   1.000
_cell.length_b   1.000
_cell.length_c   1.000
_cell.angle_alpha   90.00
_cell.angle_beta   90.00
_cell.angle_gamma   90.00
#
_symmetry.space_group_name_H-M   'P 1'
#
loop_
_entity.id
_entity.type
_entity.pdbx_description
1 polymer ?
#
loop_
_entity_poly.entity_id
_entity_poly.type
_entity_poly.pdbx_seq_one_letter_code
_entity_poly.pdbx_strand_id
1 'polypeptide(L)'
;MYRLSAGRDGRPRVDWKVTYRNSGIVKPSQVDAGSGTTPTILLGGRVAITDNADPMNVVVYRTAKHLRRGQRRVVCEVPSSPAARAPPRTRSSAPAAR
;
A
#
# COMPACT_ATOMS: atom_id res chain seq x y z
N MET A 1 -7.67 -5.26 -2.55
CA MET A 1 -8.24 -4.36 -3.56
C MET A 1 -8.84 -5.16 -4.71
N TYR A 2 -9.97 -4.72 -5.24
CA TYR A 2 -10.66 -5.34 -6.38
C TYR A 2 -10.72 -4.37 -7.54
N ARG A 3 -10.57 -4.87 -8.77
CA ARG A 3 -11.08 -4.20 -9.97
C ARG A 3 -12.33 -4.90 -10.41
N LEU A 4 -13.39 -4.14 -10.57
CA LEU A 4 -14.67 -4.62 -11.06
C LEU A 4 -14.93 -4.05 -12.46
N SER A 5 -15.63 -4.81 -13.28
CA SER A 5 -16.27 -4.30 -14.51
C SER A 5 -17.72 -4.77 -14.56
N ALA A 6 -18.56 -4.07 -15.32
CA ALA A 6 -19.91 -4.55 -15.58
C ALA A 6 -19.87 -5.71 -16.58
N GLY A 7 -20.54 -6.82 -16.25
CA GLY A 7 -20.82 -7.91 -17.17
C GLY A 7 -21.83 -7.48 -18.25
N ARG A 8 -22.03 -8.33 -19.26
CA ARG A 8 -23.04 -8.10 -20.31
C ARG A 8 -24.45 -7.98 -19.75
N ASP A 9 -24.69 -8.58 -18.59
CA ASP A 9 -25.92 -8.57 -17.80
C ASP A 9 -25.98 -7.42 -16.78
N GLY A 10 -25.05 -6.47 -16.83
CA GLY A 10 -24.95 -5.35 -15.89
C GLY A 10 -24.42 -5.73 -14.50
N ARG A 11 -24.20 -7.03 -14.22
CA ARG A 11 -23.74 -7.49 -12.92
C ARG A 11 -22.24 -7.24 -12.73
N PRO A 12 -21.77 -6.86 -11.53
CA PRO A 12 -20.34 -6.68 -11.27
C PRO A 12 -19.57 -8.00 -11.47
N ARG A 13 -18.47 -7.93 -12.20
CA ARG A 13 -17.50 -9.03 -12.35
C ARG A 13 -16.15 -8.60 -11.81
N VAL A 14 -15.51 -9.51 -11.07
CA VAL A 14 -14.14 -9.31 -10.60
C VAL A 14 -13.18 -9.53 -11.75
N ASP A 15 -12.59 -8.45 -12.27
CA ASP A 15 -11.52 -8.53 -13.27
C ASP A 15 -10.23 -9.05 -12.64
N TRP A 16 -9.93 -8.59 -11.41
CA TRP A 16 -8.86 -9.14 -10.57
C TRP A 16 -9.02 -8.68 -9.12
N LYS A 17 -8.37 -9.44 -8.23
CA LYS A 17 -8.18 -9.11 -6.82
C LYS A 17 -6.69 -9.15 -6.50
N VAL A 18 -6.25 -8.24 -5.64
CA VAL A 18 -4.89 -8.25 -5.09
C VAL A 18 -4.96 -7.97 -3.58
N THR A 19 -4.16 -8.69 -2.81
CA THR A 19 -3.91 -8.39 -1.39
C THR A 19 -2.86 -7.30 -1.27
N TYR A 20 -2.92 -6.54 -0.19
CA TYR A 20 -1.93 -5.52 0.15
C TYR A 20 -1.53 -5.70 1.61
N ARG A 21 -0.39 -5.12 2.00
CA ARG A 21 0.07 -5.23 3.39
C ARG A 21 -0.90 -4.53 4.33
N ASN A 22 -1.25 -5.24 5.39
CA ASN A 22 -2.26 -4.82 6.33
C ASN A 22 -1.85 -5.32 7.71
N SER A 23 -1.70 -4.40 8.66
CA SER A 23 -1.35 -4.68 10.05
C SER A 23 -2.50 -5.32 10.83
N GLY A 24 -3.72 -5.29 10.30
CA GLY A 24 -4.95 -5.72 10.98
C GLY A 24 -5.44 -4.73 12.03
N ILE A 25 -4.75 -3.60 12.22
CA ILE A 25 -5.11 -2.57 13.19
C ILE A 25 -6.09 -1.59 12.53
N VAL A 26 -7.22 -1.37 13.20
CA VAL A 26 -8.19 -0.31 12.86
C VAL A 26 -7.61 1.02 13.32
N LYS A 27 -7.37 1.94 12.39
CA LYS A 27 -6.88 3.28 12.74
C LYS A 27 -7.99 4.09 13.42
N PRO A 28 -7.65 5.03 14.33
CA PRO A 28 -8.65 5.94 14.89
C PRO A 28 -9.49 6.60 13.79
N SER A 29 -10.81 6.64 14.00
CA SER A 29 -11.79 7.19 13.06
C SER A 29 -12.02 6.38 11.77
N GLN A 30 -11.44 5.19 11.62
CA GLN A 30 -11.78 4.27 10.53
C GLN A 30 -12.76 3.18 10.99
N VAL A 31 -13.61 2.73 10.07
CA VAL A 31 -14.62 1.69 10.32
C VAL A 31 -14.05 0.27 10.29
N ASP A 32 -12.90 0.08 9.62
CA ASP A 32 -12.23 -1.21 9.49
C ASP A 32 -10.71 -1.05 9.45
N ALA A 33 -10.00 -2.18 9.45
CA ALA A 33 -8.54 -2.24 9.31
C ALA A 33 -8.09 -2.17 7.84
N GLY A 34 -8.89 -1.60 6.95
CA GLY A 34 -8.53 -1.43 5.55
C GLY A 34 -7.51 -0.31 5.34
N SER A 35 -7.11 -0.15 4.09
CA SER A 35 -6.33 1.01 3.64
C SER A 35 -7.03 2.34 3.99
N GLY A 36 -8.37 2.37 3.88
CA GLY A 36 -9.19 3.57 4.01
C GLY A 36 -8.86 4.70 3.01
N THR A 37 -8.00 4.44 2.02
CA THR A 37 -7.71 5.39 0.95
C THR A 37 -8.62 5.18 -0.25
N THR A 38 -9.09 6.27 -0.84
CA THR A 38 -9.71 6.25 -2.17
C THR A 38 -8.64 5.92 -3.21
N PRO A 39 -8.79 4.85 -4.00
CA PRO A 39 -7.81 4.53 -5.04
C PRO A 39 -7.73 5.64 -6.10
N THR A 40 -6.52 6.08 -6.43
CA THR A 40 -6.29 7.09 -7.46
C THR A 40 -5.92 6.41 -8.77
N ILE A 41 -6.73 6.59 -9.82
CA ILE A 41 -6.40 6.12 -11.17
C ILE A 41 -5.38 7.07 -11.80
N LEU A 42 -4.27 6.52 -12.26
CA LEU A 42 -3.17 7.25 -12.87
C LEU A 42 -3.12 6.98 -14.38
N LEU A 43 -2.50 7.90 -15.11
CA LEU A 43 -2.21 7.72 -16.54
C LEU A 43 -1.37 6.45 -16.79
N GLY A 44 -1.60 5.84 -17.96
CA GLY A 44 -0.88 4.63 -18.38
C GLY A 44 -1.37 3.34 -17.71
N GLY A 45 -2.63 3.29 -17.27
CA GLY A 45 -3.25 2.06 -16.77
C GLY A 45 -2.72 1.62 -15.41
N ARG A 46 -2.63 2.55 -14.47
CA ARG A 46 -2.15 2.33 -13.11
C ARG A 46 -3.16 2.82 -12.07
N VAL A 47 -3.08 2.28 -10.87
CA VAL A 47 -3.86 2.72 -9.72
C VAL A 47 -2.96 2.73 -8.48
N ALA A 48 -3.08 3.76 -7.66
CA ALA A 48 -2.33 3.91 -6.41
C ALA A 48 -3.26 3.88 -5.19
N ILE A 49 -2.76 3.31 -4.09
CA ILE A 49 -3.35 3.38 -2.75
C ILE A 49 -2.21 3.62 -1.75
N THR A 50 -2.55 4.08 -0.55
CA THR A 50 -1.69 3.87 0.63
C THR A 50 -2.17 2.59 1.33
N ASP A 51 -1.30 1.62 1.57
CA ASP A 51 -1.66 0.39 2.24
C ASP A 51 -1.96 0.59 3.75
N ASN A 52 -2.27 -0.49 4.47
CA ASN A 52 -2.47 -0.45 5.93
C ASN A 52 -1.30 -1.11 6.67
N ALA A 53 -0.07 -1.01 6.16
CA ALA A 53 1.11 -1.52 6.85
C ALA A 53 1.55 -0.57 7.98
N ASP A 54 2.48 -1.03 8.82
CA ASP A 54 3.20 -0.20 9.79
C ASP A 54 4.71 -0.42 9.63
N PRO A 55 5.47 0.55 9.05
CA PRO A 55 4.99 1.80 8.44
C PRO A 55 4.23 1.56 7.12
N MET A 56 3.33 2.48 6.77
CA MET A 56 2.54 2.42 5.54
C MET A 56 3.38 2.66 4.28
N ASN A 57 2.93 2.09 3.16
CA ASN A 57 3.50 2.30 1.83
C ASN A 57 2.47 2.83 0.83
N VAL A 58 2.91 3.69 -0.08
CA VAL A 58 2.22 3.95 -1.34
C VAL A 58 2.52 2.79 -2.29
N VAL A 59 1.48 2.11 -2.77
CA VAL A 59 1.62 0.96 -3.66
C VAL A 59 0.92 1.25 -4.98
N VAL A 60 1.64 1.04 -6.09
CA VAL A 60 1.12 1.24 -7.44
C VAL A 60 0.89 -0.10 -8.12
N TYR A 61 -0.31 -0.29 -8.66
CA TYR A 61 -0.71 -1.51 -9.37
C TYR A 61 -1.01 -1.23 -10.83
N ARG A 62 -0.76 -2.21 -11.70
CA ARG A 62 -1.27 -2.22 -13.08
C ARG A 62 -2.77 -2.48 -13.08
N THR A 63 -3.53 -1.78 -13.91
CA THR A 63 -4.99 -1.99 -13.99
C THR A 63 -5.39 -3.08 -14.98
N ALA A 64 -4.56 -3.41 -15.97
CA ALA A 64 -4.87 -4.40 -17.03
C ALA A 64 -5.53 -5.68 -16.49
N LYS A 65 -6.58 -6.17 -17.16
CA LYS A 65 -7.30 -7.38 -16.71
C LYS A 65 -6.34 -8.57 -16.63
N HIS A 66 -5.65 -8.83 -17.74
CA HIS A 66 -4.58 -9.82 -17.85
C HIS A 66 -3.22 -9.13 -17.94
N LEU A 67 -2.21 -9.70 -17.28
CA LEU A 67 -0.83 -9.24 -17.35
C LEU A 67 -0.09 -10.00 -18.44
N ARG A 68 0.87 -9.34 -19.10
CA ARG A 68 1.76 -10.02 -20.04
C ARG A 68 2.70 -10.96 -19.29
N ARG A 69 3.24 -11.97 -19.98
CA ARG A 69 4.23 -12.89 -19.41
C ARG A 69 5.38 -12.10 -18.77
N GLY A 70 5.72 -12.45 -17.54
CA GLY A 70 6.78 -11.79 -16.75
C GLY A 70 6.38 -10.48 -16.05
N GLN A 71 5.20 -9.92 -16.32
CA GLN A 71 4.74 -8.74 -15.61
C GLN A 71 4.18 -9.06 -14.23
N ARG A 72 4.53 -8.24 -13.24
CA ARG A 72 3.92 -8.26 -11.91
C ARG A 72 2.78 -7.24 -11.82
N ARG A 73 1.79 -7.56 -10.99
CA ARG A 73 0.65 -6.69 -10.69
C ARG A 73 1.10 -5.40 -10.00
N VAL A 74 1.98 -5.53 -9.01
CA VAL A 74 2.64 -4.42 -8.32
C VAL A 74 3.75 -3.86 -9.22
N VAL A 75 3.75 -2.55 -9.41
CA VAL A 75 4.77 -1.80 -10.16
C VAL A 75 5.86 -1.34 -9.21
N CYS A 76 5.47 -0.67 -8.13
CA CYS A 76 6.37 -0.21 -7.07
C CYS A 76 5.62 -0.10 -5.74
N GLU A 77 6.41 -0.11 -4.68
CA GLU A 77 6.00 0.09 -3.29
C GLU A 77 7.03 1.02 -2.64
N VAL A 78 6.57 2.13 -2.06
CA VAL A 78 7.43 3.17 -1.50
C VAL A 78 6.88 3.58 -0.13
N PRO A 79 7.71 3.74 0.91
CA PRO A 79 7.24 4.25 2.21
C PRO A 79 6.48 5.57 2.04
N SER A 80 5.30 5.71 2.66
CA SER A 80 4.53 6.95 2.57
C SER A 80 5.18 8.11 3.32
N SER A 81 5.99 7.79 4.31
CA SER A 81 6.84 8.72 5.05
C SER A 81 8.26 8.17 5.10
N PRO A 82 9.30 9.03 5.04
CA PRO A 82 10.64 8.61 5.41
C PRO A 82 10.57 8.06 6.84
N ALA A 83 11.13 6.87 7.07
CA ALA A 83 11.39 6.43 8.44
C ALA A 83 12.19 7.55 9.10
N ALA A 84 11.76 8.03 10.27
CA ALA A 84 12.55 8.98 11.04
C ALA A 84 13.96 8.38 11.14
N ARG A 85 14.95 9.09 10.58
CA ARG A 85 16.35 8.69 10.71
C ARG A 85 16.61 8.67 12.20
N ALA A 86 16.69 7.47 12.79
CA ALA A 86 17.02 7.34 14.20
C ALA A 86 18.30 8.16 14.43
N PRO A 87 18.32 9.10 15.38
CA PRO A 87 19.56 9.81 15.68
C PRO A 87 20.62 8.75 15.99
N PRO A 88 21.87 8.92 15.51
CA PRO A 88 22.94 8.00 15.86
C PRO A 88 22.95 7.90 17.39
N ARG A 89 22.90 6.67 17.92
CA ARG A 89 23.04 6.42 19.34
C ARG A 89 24.33 7.10 19.79
N THR A 90 24.23 8.26 20.42
CA THR A 90 25.37 8.85 21.10
C THR A 90 25.71 7.85 22.20
N ARG A 91 26.91 7.25 22.12
CA ARG A 91 27.47 6.55 23.29
C ARG A 91 27.56 7.64 24.36
N SER A 92 26.68 7.56 25.35
CA SER A 92 26.87 8.30 26.60
C SER A 92 28.13 7.76 27.24
N SER A 93 29.26 8.43 26.99
CA SER A 93 30.44 8.30 27.83
C SER A 93 30.17 9.13 29.09
N ALA A 94 29.52 8.52 30.07
CA ALA A 94 29.59 9.02 31.44
C ALA A 94 31.07 8.96 31.86
N PRO A 95 31.64 10.03 32.44
CA PRO A 95 32.99 9.96 32.98
C PRO A 95 32.97 9.02 34.20
N ALA A 96 33.93 8.10 34.25
CA ALA A 96 34.19 7.31 35.44
C ALA A 96 34.63 8.25 36.56
N ALA A 97 33.83 8.34 37.62
CA ALA A 97 34.25 8.99 38.85
C ALA A 97 35.40 8.19 39.48
N ARG A 98 36.53 8.86 39.73
CA ARG A 98 37.54 8.48 40.71
C ARG A 98 38.06 9.75 41.36
#